data_AF-A0A0N1L9X9-F1
#
_entry.id   AF-A0A0N1L9X9-F1
#
_cell.length_a   1.000
_cell.length_b   1.000
_cell.length_c   1.000
_cell.angle_alpha   90.00
_cell.angle_beta   90.00
_cell.angle_gamma   90.00
#
_symmetry.space_group_name_H-M   'P 1'
#
loop_
_entity.id
_entity.type
_entity.pdbx_description
1 polymer ?
#
loop_
_entity_poly.entity_id
_entity_poly.type
_entity_poly.pdbx_seq_one_letter_code
_entity_poly.pdbx_strand_id
1 'polypeptide(L)'
;MSPAKTKTVRSQPSPPGEAKLFWSGRSQAVRLPKEFRFEGDAVKIRREGRQVIIEPIEDQWAWLDKITGDFDPAFEEAINEKLPQQERPELDDFFK
;
A
#
# COMPACT_ATOMS: atom_id res chain seq x y z
N MET A 1 27.36 -17.45 8.28
CA MET A 1 26.03 -16.79 8.15
C MET A 1 26.23 -15.51 7.36
N SER A 2 25.71 -15.46 6.13
CA SER A 2 25.86 -14.32 5.22
C SER A 2 24.74 -13.30 5.46
N PRO A 3 25.00 -11.98 5.40
CA PRO A 3 23.96 -10.98 5.59
C PRO A 3 23.06 -10.89 4.34
N ALA A 4 21.77 -10.73 4.56
CA ALA A 4 20.75 -10.58 3.53
C ALA A 4 21.00 -9.28 2.73
N LYS A 5 21.04 -9.41 1.40
CA LYS A 5 21.13 -8.26 0.49
C LYS A 5 19.75 -7.64 0.33
N THR A 6 19.49 -6.53 1.02
CA THR A 6 18.31 -5.69 0.75
C THR A 6 18.48 -5.06 -0.64
N LYS A 7 17.78 -5.59 -1.65
CA LYS A 7 17.73 -4.97 -2.98
C LYS A 7 16.88 -3.70 -2.87
N THR A 8 17.52 -2.54 -2.77
CA THR A 8 16.89 -1.27 -3.12
C THR A 8 16.51 -1.32 -4.60
N VAL A 9 15.23 -1.56 -4.90
CA VAL A 9 14.68 -1.41 -6.24
C VAL A 9 14.60 0.08 -6.53
N ARG A 10 15.69 0.66 -7.04
CA ARG A 10 15.57 1.89 -7.82
C ARG A 10 14.79 1.52 -9.08
N SER A 11 13.50 1.85 -9.12
CA SER A 11 12.71 1.76 -10.34
C SER A 11 13.34 2.70 -11.37
N GLN A 12 14.04 2.12 -12.33
CA GLN A 12 14.43 2.87 -13.53
C GLN A 12 13.13 3.32 -14.21
N PRO A 13 13.01 4.59 -14.66
CA PRO A 13 11.83 5.01 -15.38
C PRO A 13 11.73 4.17 -16.67
N SER A 14 10.61 3.47 -16.84
CA SER A 14 10.29 2.80 -18.10
C SER A 14 10.34 3.82 -19.25
N PRO A 15 10.85 3.44 -20.44
CA PRO A 15 10.84 4.33 -21.59
C PRO A 15 9.40 4.80 -21.89
N PRO A 16 9.21 6.04 -22.41
CA PRO A 16 7.88 6.56 -22.67
C PRO A 16 7.14 5.67 -23.68
N GLY A 17 5.98 5.16 -23.27
CA GLY A 17 5.07 4.40 -24.12
C GLY A 17 3.91 5.26 -24.60
N GLU A 18 3.43 5.00 -25.80
CA GLU A 18 2.19 5.58 -26.30
C GLU A 18 1.00 4.65 -25.98
N ALA A 19 -0.14 5.24 -25.60
CA ALA A 19 -1.36 4.49 -25.33
C ALA A 19 -2.54 5.11 -26.08
N LYS A 20 -3.45 4.25 -26.55
CA LYS A 20 -4.62 4.69 -27.30
C LYS A 20 -5.76 5.08 -26.36
N LEU A 21 -6.30 6.28 -26.57
CA LEU A 21 -7.58 6.70 -25.98
C LEU A 21 -8.75 6.10 -26.76
N PHE A 22 -9.77 5.64 -26.04
CA PHE A 22 -11.01 5.16 -26.61
C PHE A 22 -12.19 5.48 -25.69
N TRP A 23 -13.40 5.29 -26.19
CA TRP A 23 -14.63 5.46 -25.41
C TRP A 23 -15.20 4.10 -25.03
N SER A 24 -15.63 3.96 -23.78
CA SER A 24 -16.37 2.81 -23.25
C SER A 24 -17.69 3.32 -22.66
N GLY A 25 -18.77 3.18 -23.42
CA GLY A 25 -20.05 3.81 -23.09
C GLY A 25 -19.90 5.33 -23.02
N ARG A 26 -20.22 5.92 -21.86
CA ARG A 26 -20.11 7.37 -21.60
C ARG A 26 -18.76 7.79 -21.03
N SER A 27 -17.83 6.85 -20.83
CA SER A 27 -16.53 7.10 -20.19
C SER A 27 -15.40 7.08 -21.20
N GLN A 28 -14.41 7.96 -21.02
CA GLN A 28 -13.13 7.87 -21.73
C GLN A 28 -12.21 6.88 -21.01
N ALA A 29 -11.46 6.09 -21.79
CA ALA A 29 -10.56 5.07 -21.29
C ALA A 29 -9.22 5.08 -22.03
N VAL A 30 -8.18 4.61 -21.34
CA VAL A 30 -6.83 4.40 -21.89
C VAL A 30 -6.59 2.90 -22.02
N ARG A 31 -6.14 2.44 -23.19
CA ARG A 31 -5.70 1.04 -23.35
C ARG A 31 -4.26 0.93 -22.87
N LEU A 32 -4.05 0.37 -21.68
CA LEU A 32 -2.72 0.14 -21.13
C LEU A 32 -1.96 -0.92 -21.94
N PRO A 33 -0.78 -0.60 -22.50
CA PRO A 33 0.14 -1.60 -23.04
C PRO A 33 0.57 -2.60 -21.96
N LYS A 34 1.08 -3.76 -22.37
CA LYS A 34 1.32 -4.91 -21.48
C LYS A 34 2.28 -4.55 -20.32
N GLU A 35 3.30 -3.77 -20.63
CA GLU A 35 4.35 -3.32 -19.73
C GLU A 35 3.90 -2.25 -18.72
N PHE A 36 2.72 -1.64 -18.90
CA PHE A 36 2.14 -0.64 -17.99
C PHE A 36 0.88 -1.15 -17.26
N ARG A 37 0.60 -2.45 -17.31
CA ARG A 37 -0.55 -3.03 -16.60
C ARG A 37 -0.30 -3.05 -15.09
N PHE A 38 -1.30 -2.66 -14.32
CA PHE A 38 -1.32 -2.82 -12.88
C PHE A 38 -1.78 -4.24 -12.49
N GLU A 39 -1.37 -4.68 -11.31
CA GLU A 39 -1.99 -5.81 -10.63
C GLU A 39 -3.26 -5.33 -9.90
N GLY A 40 -4.26 -6.21 -9.76
CA GLY A 40 -5.54 -5.88 -9.12
C GLY A 40 -6.61 -5.35 -10.10
N ASP A 41 -7.71 -4.84 -9.54
CA ASP A 41 -8.91 -4.39 -10.26
C ASP A 41 -9.18 -2.88 -10.13
N ALA A 42 -8.44 -2.19 -9.25
CA ALA A 42 -8.64 -0.78 -8.95
C ALA A 42 -7.31 -0.02 -8.78
N VAL A 43 -7.36 1.28 -9.07
CA VAL A 43 -6.22 2.20 -9.03
C VAL A 43 -6.62 3.53 -8.40
N LYS A 44 -5.67 4.23 -7.77
CA LYS A 44 -5.82 5.62 -7.36
C LYS A 44 -5.58 6.50 -8.58
N ILE A 45 -6.37 7.56 -8.72
CA ILE A 45 -6.23 8.53 -9.79
C ILE A 45 -6.22 9.95 -9.24
N ARG A 46 -5.27 10.77 -9.69
CA ARG A 46 -5.18 12.19 -9.33
C ARG A 46 -4.66 13.02 -10.48
N ARG A 47 -4.92 14.33 -10.42
CA ARG A 47 -4.51 15.27 -11.46
C ARG A 47 -3.51 16.28 -10.92
N GLU A 48 -2.39 16.43 -11.62
CA GLU A 48 -1.38 17.47 -11.35
C GLU A 48 -1.17 18.31 -12.61
N GLY A 49 -1.78 19.49 -12.64
CA GLY A 49 -1.79 20.36 -13.81
C GLY A 49 -2.38 19.65 -15.05
N ARG A 50 -1.52 19.34 -16.02
CA ARG A 50 -1.89 18.63 -17.26
C ARG A 50 -1.72 17.11 -17.18
N GLN A 51 -1.09 16.60 -16.11
CA GLN A 51 -0.79 15.19 -15.94
C GLN A 51 -1.95 14.50 -15.21
N VAL A 52 -2.25 13.27 -15.63
CA VAL A 52 -3.09 12.33 -14.89
C VAL A 52 -2.16 11.27 -14.35
N ILE A 53 -2.10 11.14 -13.03
CA ILE A 53 -1.25 10.20 -12.33
C ILE A 53 -2.15 9.06 -11.84
N ILE A 54 -1.77 7.84 -12.20
CA ILE A 54 -2.47 6.61 -11.87
C ILE A 54 -1.51 5.72 -11.10
N GLU A 55 -1.88 5.34 -9.90
CA GLU A 55 -1.05 4.59 -8.95
C GLU A 55 -1.82 3.36 -8.47
N PRO A 56 -1.15 2.22 -8.22
CA PRO A 56 -1.83 1.05 -7.68
C PRO A 56 -2.47 1.36 -6.32
N ILE A 57 -3.60 0.73 -6.04
CA ILE A 57 -4.08 0.62 -4.66
C ILE A 57 -3.30 -0.51 -4.03
N GLU A 58 -2.19 -0.18 -3.38
CA GLU A 58 -1.52 -1.10 -2.48
C GLU A 58 -2.35 -1.25 -1.21
N ASP A 59 -2.53 -2.48 -0.74
CA ASP A 59 -2.87 -2.70 0.65
C ASP A 59 -1.67 -2.22 1.46
N GLN A 60 -1.86 -1.11 2.18
CA GLN A 60 -0.79 -0.37 2.87
C GLN A 60 -0.02 -1.23 3.87
N TRP A 61 -0.56 -2.41 4.22
CA TRP A 61 -0.01 -3.33 5.19
C TRP A 61 0.30 -4.72 4.63
N ALA A 62 0.05 -5.02 3.35
CA ALA A 62 0.39 -6.34 2.79
C ALA A 62 1.91 -6.64 2.78
N TRP A 63 2.74 -5.61 2.94
CA TRP A 63 4.17 -5.79 3.18
C TRP A 63 4.48 -6.23 4.62
N LEU A 64 3.62 -5.92 5.61
CA LEU A 64 3.77 -6.41 6.99
C LEU A 64 3.61 -7.91 7.06
N ASP A 65 2.67 -8.51 6.32
CA ASP A 65 2.49 -9.97 6.30
C ASP A 65 3.79 -10.71 5.93
N LYS A 66 4.61 -10.10 5.07
CA LYS A 66 5.92 -10.64 4.66
C LYS A 66 6.99 -10.54 5.75
N ILE A 67 6.75 -9.73 6.78
CA ILE A 67 7.69 -9.45 7.88
C ILE A 67 7.23 -10.12 9.17
N THR A 68 5.94 -10.10 9.47
CA THR A 68 5.39 -10.55 10.76
C THR A 68 5.37 -12.06 10.89
N GLY A 69 5.36 -12.81 9.78
CA GLY A 69 5.26 -14.27 9.80
C GLY A 69 3.99 -14.74 10.51
N ASP A 70 3.96 -16.03 10.86
CA ASP A 70 2.87 -16.58 11.68
C ASP A 70 3.09 -16.22 13.15
N PHE A 71 2.02 -15.76 13.82
CA PHE A 71 2.04 -15.55 15.26
C PHE A 71 1.83 -16.87 15.99
N ASP A 72 2.49 -17.06 17.13
CA ASP A 72 2.23 -18.22 17.96
C ASP A 72 0.90 -18.06 18.73
N PRO A 73 0.26 -19.17 19.16
CA PRO A 73 -1.04 -19.09 19.85
C PRO A 73 -1.03 -18.27 21.14
N ALA A 74 0.10 -18.19 21.85
CA ALA A 74 0.17 -17.41 23.09
C ALA A 74 0.19 -15.91 22.79
N PHE A 75 0.84 -15.49 21.70
CA PHE A 75 0.76 -14.13 21.19
C PHE A 75 -0.67 -13.77 20.78
N GLU A 76 -1.36 -14.64 20.04
CA GLU A 76 -2.74 -14.41 19.61
C GLU A 76 -3.71 -14.28 20.79
N GLU A 77 -3.54 -15.09 21.83
CA GLU A 77 -4.34 -15.00 23.05
C GLU A 77 -4.09 -13.67 23.78
N ALA A 78 -2.82 -13.28 23.93
CA ALA A 78 -2.43 -12.05 24.62
C ALA A 78 -2.96 -10.77 23.93
N ILE A 79 -2.99 -10.70 22.60
CA ILE A 79 -3.51 -9.51 21.89
C ILE A 79 -5.04 -9.38 21.99
N ASN A 80 -5.75 -10.49 22.20
CA ASN A 80 -7.21 -10.51 22.30
C ASN A 80 -7.69 -10.41 23.75
N GLU A 81 -6.78 -10.50 24.72
CA GLU A 81 -7.10 -10.36 26.14
C GLU A 81 -7.60 -8.94 26.43
N LYS A 82 -8.84 -8.84 26.92
CA LYS A 82 -9.39 -7.57 27.41
C LYS A 82 -8.88 -7.28 28.81
N LEU A 83 -7.72 -6.62 28.87
CA LEU A 83 -7.18 -6.10 30.12
C LEU A 83 -7.99 -4.90 30.61
N PRO A 84 -8.13 -4.71 31.93
CA PRO A 84 -8.71 -3.49 32.47
C PRO A 84 -7.89 -2.27 32.03
N GLN A 85 -8.57 -1.15 31.81
CA GLN A 85 -7.90 0.11 31.48
C GLN A 85 -6.94 0.47 32.61
N GLN A 86 -5.67 0.73 32.25
CA GLN A 86 -4.68 1.16 33.22
C GLN A 86 -5.03 2.58 33.68
N GLU A 87 -5.22 2.76 34.99
CA GLU A 87 -5.28 4.09 35.59
C GLU A 87 -3.88 4.72 35.58
N ARG A 88 -3.77 5.90 34.96
CA ARG A 88 -2.54 6.70 34.86
C ARG A 88 -2.81 8.13 35.34
N PRO A 89 -3.06 8.33 36.65
CA PRO A 89 -3.42 9.64 37.19
C PRO A 89 -2.35 10.71 36.92
N GLU A 90 -1.09 10.33 36.72
CA GLU A 90 0.00 11.23 36.35
C GLU A 90 -0.14 11.86 34.95
N LEU A 91 -0.96 11.27 34.06
CA LEU A 91 -1.22 11.78 32.72
C LEU A 91 -2.45 12.69 32.65
N ASP A 92 -3.30 12.69 33.68
CA ASP A 92 -4.53 13.50 33.71
C ASP A 92 -4.25 15.00 33.62
N ASP A 93 -3.08 15.45 34.11
CA ASP A 93 -2.64 16.83 34.02
C ASP A 93 -1.94 17.16 32.68
N PHE A 94 -1.47 16.16 31.93
CA PHE A 94 -0.71 16.34 30.69
C PHE A 94 -1.62 16.50 29.45
N PHE A 95 -2.82 15.92 29.46
CA PHE A 95 -3.78 15.91 28.34
C PHE A 95 -5.03 16.80 28.56
N LYS A 96 -4.93 17.82 29.44
CA LYS A 96 -5.97 18.85 29.62
C LYS A 96 -6.02 19.86 28.48
#